data_AF-A0A5N4DJ43-F1
#
_entry.id   AF-A0A5N4DJ43-F1
#
_cell.length_a   1.000
_cell.length_b   1.000
_cell.length_c   1.000
_cell.angle_alpha   90.00
_cell.angle_beta   90.00
_cell.angle_gamma   90.00
#
_symmetry.space_group_name_H-M   'P 1'
#
loop_
_entity.id
_entity.type
_entity.pdbx_description
1 polymer ?
#
loop_
_entity_poly.entity_id
_entity_poly.type
_entity_poly.pdbx_seq_one_letter_code
_entity_poly.pdbx_strand_id
1 'polypeptide(L)'
;MGSKASPGGGVVKPFAQRCSLSSDVILECLGFTWELHQPQLFQSDTLAKLYVMALARDSANPEKELQKLLQAQLPRKTKEQHPAKKMIISLKINDPLVTKAAFATALKNLYMHEVTMSADDVLGVLAAAHVLQFRSLFQRCVTMMMNGLTPITIKNFYLAGCKYKEELLTTACERWMEMNLVPLMGTQIHLRKIQQELLHKVLRSPRLFTFSEFHLLKTLLLWVYLQLNNKTQTIPTYETVLAFFSR
;
A
#
# COMPACT_ATOMS: atom_id res chain seq x y z
N MET A 1 9.81 38.86 -25.60
CA MET A 1 9.24 37.53 -25.92
C MET A 1 9.16 36.73 -24.63
N GLY A 2 8.05 36.86 -23.91
CA GLY A 2 7.80 36.13 -22.67
C GLY A 2 6.72 35.08 -22.90
N SER A 3 7.12 33.81 -22.98
CA SER A 3 6.17 32.70 -22.94
C SER A 3 5.96 32.30 -21.49
N LYS A 4 4.79 32.63 -20.96
CA LYS A 4 4.28 32.15 -19.67
C LYS A 4 4.05 30.64 -19.75
N ALA A 5 4.62 29.92 -18.78
CA ALA A 5 4.30 28.52 -18.52
C ALA A 5 2.89 28.42 -17.91
N SER A 6 2.00 27.66 -18.57
CA SER A 6 0.74 27.20 -17.98
C SER A 6 1.01 26.04 -17.02
N PRO A 7 0.43 26.01 -15.80
CA PRO A 7 0.47 24.84 -14.96
C PRO A 7 -0.56 23.82 -15.48
N GLY A 8 -0.08 22.77 -16.14
CA GLY A 8 -0.90 21.66 -16.60
C GLY A 8 -1.42 20.82 -15.42
N GLY A 9 -2.66 21.09 -14.98
CA GLY A 9 -3.41 20.22 -14.10
C GLY A 9 -3.89 18.99 -14.86
N GLY A 10 -3.20 17.86 -14.74
CA GLY A 10 -3.60 16.61 -15.39
C GLY A 10 -4.84 16.01 -14.69
N VAL A 11 -6.00 16.04 -15.35
CA VAL A 11 -7.18 15.31 -14.88
C VAL A 11 -6.96 13.83 -15.13
N VAL A 12 -7.02 13.00 -14.08
CA VAL A 12 -6.93 11.54 -14.21
C VAL A 12 -8.34 10.98 -14.13
N LYS A 13 -8.88 10.55 -15.27
CA LYS A 13 -10.14 9.81 -15.31
C LYS A 13 -9.85 8.34 -15.00
N PRO A 14 -10.37 7.74 -13.92
CA PRO A 14 -10.14 6.33 -13.59
C PRO A 14 -10.93 5.35 -14.49
N PHE A 15 -10.94 5.59 -15.81
CA PHE A 15 -11.70 4.93 -16.89
C PHE A 15 -13.15 5.34 -17.10
N ALA A 16 -13.47 5.47 -18.40
CA ALA A 16 -14.80 5.58 -18.97
C ALA A 16 -15.13 4.24 -19.65
N GLN A 17 -16.09 3.49 -19.13
CA GLN A 17 -16.87 2.56 -19.95
C GLN A 17 -18.25 2.31 -19.30
N ARG A 18 -19.30 2.80 -19.99
CA ARG A 18 -20.74 2.54 -19.82
C ARG A 18 -21.42 2.97 -18.50
N CYS A 19 -21.10 4.14 -17.96
CA CYS A 19 -22.09 4.89 -17.18
C CYS A 19 -22.30 6.25 -17.85
N SER A 20 -23.51 6.48 -18.36
CA SER A 20 -23.97 7.74 -18.95
C SER A 20 -24.25 8.83 -17.91
N LEU A 21 -23.72 8.69 -16.70
CA LEU A 21 -23.83 9.68 -15.63
C LEU A 21 -22.56 10.53 -15.60
N SER A 22 -22.75 11.85 -15.58
CA SER A 22 -21.68 12.80 -15.31
C SER A 22 -21.02 12.48 -13.97
N SER A 23 -19.70 12.67 -13.86
CA SER A 23 -19.02 12.63 -12.56
C SER A 23 -19.52 13.79 -11.69
N ASP A 24 -20.15 13.46 -10.56
CA ASP A 24 -20.76 14.45 -9.66
C ASP A 24 -19.81 14.86 -8.52
N VAL A 25 -18.70 14.14 -8.34
CA VAL A 25 -17.71 14.41 -7.28
C VAL A 25 -16.29 14.47 -7.85
N ILE A 26 -15.53 15.48 -7.45
CA ILE A 26 -14.11 15.65 -7.76
C ILE A 26 -13.31 15.44 -6.47
N LEU A 27 -12.41 14.46 -6.48
CA LEU A 27 -11.43 14.25 -5.41
C LEU A 27 -10.10 14.89 -5.80
N GLU A 28 -9.60 15.81 -4.99
CA GLU A 28 -8.25 16.35 -5.11
C GLU A 28 -7.29 15.58 -4.20
N CYS A 29 -6.31 14.89 -4.80
CA CYS A 29 -5.36 14.08 -4.05
C CYS A 29 -4.07 13.88 -4.84
N LEU A 30 -2.92 13.91 -4.16
CA LEU A 30 -1.58 13.74 -4.76
C LEU A 30 -1.25 14.75 -5.88
N GLY A 31 -1.85 15.96 -5.83
CA GLY A 31 -1.69 16.97 -6.89
C GLY A 31 -2.49 16.68 -8.17
N PHE A 32 -3.41 15.70 -8.12
CA PHE A 32 -4.29 15.32 -9.23
C PHE A 32 -5.75 15.46 -8.82
N THR A 33 -6.61 15.63 -9.82
CA THR A 33 -8.06 15.60 -9.68
C THR A 33 -8.59 14.27 -10.22
N TRP A 34 -9.41 13.59 -9.42
CA TRP A 34 -10.02 12.30 -9.71
C TRP A 34 -11.53 12.49 -9.82
N GLU A 35 -12.09 12.10 -10.95
CA GLU A 35 -13.54 12.15 -11.17
C GLU A 35 -14.19 10.88 -10.63
N LEU A 36 -15.10 11.03 -9.65
CA LEU A 36 -15.76 9.94 -8.95
C LEU A 36 -17.30 10.11 -9.02
N HIS A 37 -18.00 9.04 -8.63
CA HIS A 37 -19.46 8.97 -8.61
C HIS A 37 -19.95 8.83 -7.17
N GLN A 38 -20.88 9.70 -6.75
CA GLN A 38 -21.40 9.73 -5.38
C GLN A 38 -21.81 8.35 -4.84
N PRO A 39 -22.56 7.50 -5.57
CA PRO A 39 -23.02 6.22 -5.03
C PRO A 39 -21.87 5.30 -4.61
N GLN A 40 -20.71 5.42 -5.25
CA GLN A 40 -19.58 4.53 -5.01
C GLN A 40 -18.72 4.97 -3.83
N LEU A 41 -18.77 6.24 -3.42
CA LEU A 41 -17.92 6.77 -2.33
C LEU A 41 -18.12 6.03 -1.01
N PHE A 42 -19.33 5.51 -0.78
CA PHE A 42 -19.69 4.77 0.43
C PHE A 42 -19.04 3.39 0.54
N GLN A 43 -18.34 2.92 -0.49
CA GLN A 43 -17.47 1.74 -0.39
C GLN A 43 -16.16 2.03 0.37
N SER A 44 -15.80 3.32 0.55
CA SER A 44 -14.62 3.77 1.29
C SER A 44 -15.06 4.55 2.53
N ASP A 45 -14.65 4.11 3.72
CA ASP A 45 -14.93 4.86 4.95
C ASP A 45 -14.33 6.28 4.89
N THR A 46 -13.14 6.44 4.31
CA THR A 46 -12.47 7.73 4.16
C THR A 46 -13.21 8.65 3.20
N LEU A 47 -13.55 8.19 2.00
CA LEU A 47 -14.23 9.01 1.00
C LEU A 47 -15.66 9.35 1.43
N ALA A 48 -16.38 8.42 2.06
CA ALA A 48 -17.70 8.67 2.62
C ALA A 48 -17.66 9.79 3.67
N LYS A 49 -16.70 9.74 4.61
CA LYS A 49 -16.52 10.79 5.62
C LYS A 49 -16.21 12.14 5.00
N LEU A 50 -15.26 12.18 4.05
CA LEU A 50 -14.91 13.43 3.35
C LEU A 50 -16.11 14.03 2.61
N TYR A 51 -16.91 13.19 1.96
CA TYR A 51 -18.11 13.62 1.26
C TYR A 51 -19.15 14.20 2.21
N VAL A 52 -19.46 13.52 3.32
CA VAL A 52 -20.40 14.01 4.35
C VAL A 52 -19.91 15.31 4.98
N MET A 53 -18.61 15.42 5.26
CA MET A 53 -18.02 16.65 5.79
C MET A 53 -18.11 17.82 4.79
N ALA A 54 -17.99 17.56 3.49
CA ALA A 54 -18.14 18.59 2.46
C ALA A 54 -19.60 19.04 2.32
N LEU A 55 -20.56 18.11 2.36
CA LEU A 55 -21.99 18.43 2.39
C LEU A 55 -22.35 19.30 3.60
N ALA A 56 -21.84 18.96 4.78
CA ALA A 56 -22.09 19.71 6.01
C ALA A 56 -21.55 21.14 6.00
N ARG A 57 -20.57 21.45 5.15
CA ARG A 57 -20.02 22.81 4.98
C ARG A 57 -20.84 23.64 4.01
N ASP A 58 -21.47 22.98 3.04
CA ASP A 58 -22.32 23.61 2.02
C ASP A 58 -23.78 23.78 2.51
N SER A 59 -24.22 23.04 3.54
CA SER A 59 -25.59 23.13 4.08
C SER A 59 -25.67 23.57 5.55
N ALA A 60 -26.69 24.37 5.89
CA ALA A 60 -26.95 24.82 7.26
C ALA A 60 -27.49 23.72 8.19
N ASN A 61 -27.75 22.50 7.70
CA ASN A 61 -28.25 21.38 8.51
C ASN A 61 -27.92 19.99 7.89
N PRO A 62 -26.77 19.38 8.25
CA PRO A 62 -26.20 18.21 7.55
C PRO A 62 -27.04 16.92 7.63
N GLU A 63 -27.77 16.72 8.73
CA GLU A 63 -28.46 15.44 9.00
C GLU A 63 -29.70 15.23 8.12
N LYS A 64 -30.43 16.31 7.82
CA LYS A 64 -31.61 16.26 6.93
C LYS A 64 -31.23 16.00 5.47
N GLU A 65 -30.06 16.46 5.05
CA GLU A 65 -29.59 16.27 3.67
C GLU A 65 -29.08 14.84 3.46
N LEU A 66 -28.38 14.27 4.45
CA LEU A 66 -28.00 12.86 4.45
C LEU A 66 -29.23 11.94 4.40
N GLN A 67 -30.27 12.22 5.20
CA GLN A 67 -31.53 11.46 5.14
C GLN A 67 -32.22 11.57 3.78
N LYS A 68 -32.21 12.73 3.13
CA LYS A 68 -32.77 12.90 1.78
C LYS A 68 -31.98 12.13 0.72
N LEU A 69 -30.65 12.14 0.79
CA LEU A 69 -29.80 11.40 -0.15
C LEU A 69 -29.92 9.89 0.02
N LEU A 70 -30.10 9.41 1.25
CA LEU A 70 -30.40 8.00 1.53
C LEU A 70 -31.82 7.61 1.04
N GLN A 71 -32.80 8.52 1.13
CA GLN A 71 -34.17 8.29 0.64
C GLN A 71 -34.34 8.43 -0.88
N ALA A 72 -33.43 9.14 -1.57
CA ALA A 72 -33.48 9.33 -3.03
C ALA A 72 -33.16 8.07 -3.85
N GLN A 73 -33.02 6.90 -3.20
CA GLN A 73 -32.81 5.61 -3.87
C GLN A 73 -34.08 5.02 -4.53
N LEU A 74 -35.22 5.73 -4.54
CA LEU A 74 -36.41 5.31 -5.31
C LEU A 74 -36.49 6.04 -6.67
N PRO A 75 -36.80 5.33 -7.77
CA PRO A 75 -36.83 5.93 -9.10
C PRO A 75 -38.07 6.82 -9.23
N ARG A 76 -37.88 8.14 -9.32
CA ARG A 76 -38.89 9.06 -9.84
C ARG A 76 -38.38 9.79 -11.07
N LYS A 77 -39.25 9.79 -12.08
CA LYS A 77 -39.04 10.24 -13.46
C LYS A 77 -38.54 11.68 -13.57
N THR A 78 -37.60 11.82 -14.51
CA THR A 78 -37.21 12.97 -15.34
C THR A 78 -37.75 14.35 -14.93
N LYS A 79 -36.87 15.19 -14.38
CA LYS A 79 -36.92 16.65 -14.56
C LYS A 79 -35.50 17.17 -14.80
N GLU A 80 -35.44 18.17 -15.67
CA GLU A 80 -34.29 18.71 -16.39
C GLU A 80 -33.07 18.98 -15.49
N GLN A 81 -31.90 18.57 -16.02
CA GLN A 81 -30.59 18.76 -15.41
C GLN A 81 -30.22 20.25 -15.37
N HIS A 82 -30.43 20.88 -14.21
CA HIS A 82 -29.53 21.95 -13.80
C HIS A 82 -28.10 21.39 -13.79
N PRO A 83 -27.06 22.15 -14.19
CA PRO A 83 -25.68 21.67 -14.08
C PRO A 83 -25.41 21.37 -12.61
N ALA A 84 -25.37 20.07 -12.27
CA ALA A 84 -25.15 19.63 -10.91
C ALA A 84 -23.83 20.24 -10.44
N LYS A 85 -23.88 21.07 -9.39
CA LYS A 85 -22.69 21.64 -8.77
C LYS A 85 -21.82 20.46 -8.35
N LYS A 86 -20.71 20.22 -9.07
CA LYS A 86 -19.79 19.14 -8.74
C LYS A 86 -19.22 19.38 -7.35
N MET A 87 -19.38 18.41 -6.47
CA MET A 87 -18.85 18.48 -5.11
C MET A 87 -17.33 18.24 -5.15
N ILE A 88 -16.55 19.10 -4.51
CA ILE A 88 -15.09 18.96 -4.43
C ILE A 88 -14.72 18.49 -3.03
N ILE A 89 -14.01 17.37 -2.94
CA ILE A 89 -13.43 16.83 -1.72
C ILE A 89 -11.91 16.76 -1.86
N SER A 90 -11.15 17.04 -0.80
CA SER A 90 -9.69 17.01 -0.83
C SER A 90 -9.14 16.03 0.20
N LEU A 91 -8.19 15.18 -0.22
CA LEU A 91 -7.52 14.20 0.63
C LEU A 91 -6.00 14.47 0.62
N LYS A 92 -5.45 14.77 1.80
CA LYS A 92 -4.01 14.91 2.00
C LYS A 92 -3.40 13.59 2.44
N ILE A 93 -2.35 13.16 1.75
CA ILE A 93 -1.65 11.90 2.01
C ILE A 93 -0.20 12.20 2.35
N ASN A 94 0.25 11.73 3.51
CA ASN A 94 1.64 11.88 3.98
C ASN A 94 2.43 10.55 3.92
N ASP A 95 1.79 9.48 3.44
CA ASP A 95 2.42 8.16 3.33
C ASP A 95 3.23 8.07 2.01
N PRO A 96 4.57 7.95 2.06
CA PRO A 96 5.40 7.89 0.86
C PRO A 96 5.22 6.61 0.03
N LEU A 97 4.61 5.56 0.59
CA LEU A 97 4.32 4.32 -0.15
C LEU A 97 3.12 4.48 -1.08
N VAL A 98 2.30 5.53 -0.89
CA VAL A 98 1.13 5.79 -1.73
C VAL A 98 1.56 6.52 -2.99
N THR A 99 1.86 5.75 -4.04
CA THR A 99 2.14 6.28 -5.36
C THR A 99 0.84 6.61 -6.10
N LYS A 100 0.92 7.49 -7.10
CA LYS A 100 -0.21 7.82 -7.98
C LYS A 100 -0.81 6.59 -8.65
N ALA A 101 0.03 5.69 -9.15
CA ALA A 101 -0.40 4.46 -9.81
C ALA A 101 -1.13 3.53 -8.84
N ALA A 102 -0.56 3.31 -7.64
CA ALA A 102 -1.20 2.51 -6.61
C ALA A 102 -2.54 3.10 -6.14
N PHE A 103 -2.60 4.43 -5.98
CA PHE A 103 -3.83 5.12 -5.60
C PHE A 103 -4.91 4.99 -6.67
N ALA A 104 -4.55 5.13 -7.96
CA ALA A 104 -5.46 4.87 -9.07
C ALA A 104 -5.99 3.43 -9.05
N THR A 105 -5.10 2.46 -8.85
CA THR A 105 -5.46 1.03 -8.75
C THR A 105 -6.39 0.76 -7.57
N ALA A 106 -6.15 1.39 -6.41
CA ALA A 106 -7.05 1.27 -5.27
C ALA A 106 -8.43 1.89 -5.55
N LEU A 107 -8.50 3.04 -6.23
CA LEU A 107 -9.78 3.66 -6.62
C LEU A 107 -10.59 2.79 -7.60
N LYS A 108 -9.97 1.93 -8.41
CA LYS A 108 -10.71 0.97 -9.25
C LYS A 108 -11.59 0.04 -8.43
N ASN A 109 -11.25 -0.20 -7.16
CA ASN A 109 -12.05 -1.01 -6.23
C ASN A 109 -13.46 -0.44 -6.00
N LEU A 110 -13.68 0.85 -6.28
CA LEU A 110 -15.01 1.47 -6.24
C LEU A 110 -15.95 0.97 -7.33
N TYR A 111 -15.41 0.46 -8.43
CA TYR A 111 -16.17 0.13 -9.64
C TYR A 111 -16.03 -1.33 -10.05
N MET A 112 -14.99 -2.01 -9.55
CA MET A 112 -14.65 -3.38 -9.90
C MET A 112 -14.50 -4.23 -8.65
N HIS A 113 -15.16 -5.39 -8.64
CA HIS A 113 -15.01 -6.37 -7.56
C HIS A 113 -13.61 -6.98 -7.52
N GLU A 114 -12.96 -7.14 -8.68
CA GLU A 114 -11.62 -7.72 -8.77
C GLU A 114 -10.63 -6.73 -9.40
N VAL A 115 -9.86 -6.08 -8.53
CA VAL A 115 -8.68 -5.30 -8.93
C VAL A 115 -7.50 -6.25 -9.12
N THR A 116 -6.90 -6.25 -10.32
CA THR A 116 -5.65 -6.97 -10.62
C THR A 116 -4.47 -6.22 -10.03
N MET A 117 -3.60 -6.93 -9.30
CA MET A 117 -2.43 -6.39 -8.61
C MET A 117 -1.22 -7.28 -8.88
N SER A 118 -0.05 -6.68 -9.13
CA SER A 118 1.21 -7.39 -9.28
C SER A 118 1.99 -7.40 -7.96
N ALA A 119 2.98 -8.29 -7.83
CA ALA A 119 3.85 -8.33 -6.66
C ALA A 119 4.69 -7.04 -6.47
N ASP A 120 4.95 -6.30 -7.55
CA ASP A 120 5.69 -5.03 -7.52
C ASP A 120 4.80 -3.87 -7.03
N ASP A 121 3.52 -3.90 -7.37
CA ASP A 121 2.57 -2.82 -7.05
C ASP A 121 1.87 -3.01 -5.69
N VAL A 122 1.79 -4.25 -5.19
CA VAL A 122 0.95 -4.62 -4.03
C VAL A 122 1.26 -3.79 -2.79
N LEU A 123 2.53 -3.40 -2.57
CA LEU A 123 2.94 -2.59 -1.42
C LEU A 123 2.29 -1.21 -1.44
N GLY A 124 2.30 -0.55 -2.60
CA GLY A 124 1.67 0.76 -2.76
C GLY A 124 0.15 0.66 -2.70
N VAL A 125 -0.42 -0.40 -3.27
CA VAL A 125 -1.88 -0.60 -3.26
C VAL A 125 -2.38 -0.88 -1.84
N LEU A 126 -1.64 -1.66 -1.04
CA LEU A 126 -1.90 -1.84 0.39
C LEU A 126 -1.94 -0.48 1.13
N ALA A 127 -0.93 0.36 0.89
CA ALA A 127 -0.84 1.70 1.48
C ALA A 127 -2.04 2.57 1.10
N ALA A 128 -2.41 2.59 -0.19
CA ALA A 128 -3.56 3.33 -0.67
C ALA A 128 -4.88 2.78 -0.11
N ALA A 129 -5.02 1.46 -0.04
CA ALA A 129 -6.19 0.79 0.56
C ALA A 129 -6.32 1.13 2.05
N HIS A 130 -5.21 1.25 2.78
CA HIS A 130 -5.20 1.70 4.17
C HIS A 130 -5.68 3.15 4.30
N VAL A 131 -5.16 4.08 3.48
CA VAL A 131 -5.58 5.48 3.50
C VAL A 131 -7.05 5.63 3.12
N LEU A 132 -7.50 4.91 2.10
CA LEU A 132 -8.89 4.92 1.64
C LEU A 132 -9.81 4.04 2.50
N GLN A 133 -9.28 3.31 3.47
CA GLN A 133 -10.03 2.38 4.34
C GLN A 133 -10.85 1.34 3.55
N PHE A 134 -10.31 0.85 2.43
CA PHE A 134 -10.88 -0.30 1.71
C PHE A 134 -10.49 -1.61 2.38
N ARG A 135 -11.28 -2.07 3.36
CA ARG A 135 -10.94 -3.25 4.18
C ARG A 135 -10.75 -4.53 3.35
N SER A 136 -11.64 -4.80 2.39
CA SER A 136 -11.56 -6.00 1.54
C SER A 136 -10.33 -5.97 0.63
N LEU A 137 -10.02 -4.83 0.02
CA LEU A 137 -8.82 -4.65 -0.80
C LEU A 137 -7.55 -4.78 0.05
N PHE A 138 -7.54 -4.17 1.24
CA PHE A 138 -6.41 -4.25 2.16
C PHE A 138 -6.11 -5.72 2.52
N GLN A 139 -7.13 -6.49 2.89
CA GLN A 139 -6.94 -7.91 3.22
C GLN A 139 -6.49 -8.75 2.02
N ARG A 140 -7.01 -8.49 0.82
CA ARG A 140 -6.53 -9.13 -0.41
C ARG A 140 -5.05 -8.85 -0.68
N CYS A 141 -4.60 -7.61 -0.44
CA CYS A 141 -3.19 -7.26 -0.54
C CYS A 141 -2.35 -8.05 0.49
N VAL A 142 -2.80 -8.13 1.74
CA VAL A 142 -2.13 -8.90 2.80
C VAL A 142 -1.97 -10.37 2.40
N THR A 143 -3.04 -11.01 1.92
CA THR A 143 -2.98 -12.41 1.45
C THR A 143 -2.00 -12.58 0.30
N MET A 144 -2.02 -11.69 -0.70
CA MET A 144 -1.07 -11.71 -1.82
C MET A 144 0.38 -11.55 -1.34
N MET A 145 0.63 -10.63 -0.40
CA MET A 145 1.96 -10.40 0.15
C MET A 145 2.47 -11.61 0.93
N MET A 146 1.62 -12.25 1.74
CA MET A 146 1.97 -13.48 2.48
C MET A 146 2.34 -14.63 1.52
N ASN A 147 1.61 -14.78 0.42
CA ASN A 147 1.89 -15.80 -0.60
C ASN A 147 3.12 -15.47 -1.47
N GLY A 148 3.50 -14.19 -1.55
CA GLY A 148 4.61 -13.67 -2.36
C GLY A 148 5.89 -13.39 -1.57
N LEU A 149 6.11 -14.05 -0.43
CA LEU A 149 7.32 -13.86 0.38
C LEU A 149 8.55 -14.47 -0.30
N THR A 150 9.55 -13.62 -0.54
CA THR A 150 10.83 -13.96 -1.18
C THR A 150 11.97 -13.20 -0.50
N PRO A 151 13.25 -13.57 -0.73
CA PRO A 151 14.38 -12.82 -0.22
C PRO A 151 14.40 -11.33 -0.61
N ILE A 152 13.74 -10.97 -1.71
CA ILE A 152 13.66 -9.61 -2.23
C ILE A 152 12.52 -8.82 -1.56
N THR A 153 11.37 -9.46 -1.37
CA THR A 153 10.14 -8.80 -0.89
C THR A 153 10.03 -8.74 0.63
N ILE A 154 10.64 -9.70 1.35
CA ILE A 154 10.48 -9.91 2.79
C ILE A 154 10.69 -8.64 3.62
N LYS A 155 11.73 -7.85 3.33
CA LYS A 155 12.03 -6.61 4.05
C LYS A 155 10.86 -5.62 3.97
N ASN A 156 10.41 -5.34 2.76
CA ASN A 156 9.39 -4.32 2.53
C ASN A 156 8.03 -4.78 3.07
N PHE A 157 7.74 -6.08 2.98
CA PHE A 157 6.50 -6.65 3.49
C PHE A 157 6.49 -6.65 5.03
N TYR A 158 7.61 -6.96 5.68
CA TYR A 158 7.72 -6.84 7.13
C TYR A 158 7.52 -5.40 7.61
N LEU A 159 8.21 -4.45 6.96
CA LEU A 159 8.07 -3.02 7.25
C LEU A 159 6.62 -2.53 7.09
N ALA A 160 5.91 -3.01 6.06
CA ALA A 160 4.50 -2.70 5.86
C ALA A 160 3.63 -3.29 6.98
N GLY A 161 3.87 -4.55 7.37
CA GLY A 161 3.19 -5.20 8.50
C GLY A 161 3.34 -4.38 9.79
N CYS A 162 4.57 -3.95 10.11
CA CYS A 162 4.81 -3.10 11.27
C CYS A 162 4.12 -1.72 11.16
N LYS A 163 4.26 -1.05 10.01
CA LYS A 163 3.72 0.30 9.78
C LYS A 163 2.20 0.35 9.85
N TYR A 164 1.53 -0.61 9.23
CA TYR A 164 0.07 -0.69 9.18
C TYR A 164 -0.52 -1.52 10.33
N LYS A 165 0.32 -1.99 11.25
CA LYS A 165 -0.06 -2.82 12.41
C LYS A 165 -0.82 -4.09 12.01
N GLU A 166 -0.43 -4.70 10.89
CA GLU A 166 -1.01 -5.94 10.39
C GLU A 166 -0.20 -7.14 10.93
N GLU A 167 -0.73 -7.78 11.97
CA GLU A 167 -0.07 -8.85 12.70
C GLU A 167 0.07 -10.12 11.87
N LEU A 168 -0.93 -10.45 11.03
CA LEU A 168 -0.89 -11.64 10.18
C LEU A 168 0.29 -11.57 9.20
N LEU A 169 0.49 -10.41 8.57
CA LEU A 169 1.61 -10.18 7.65
C LEU A 169 2.96 -10.22 8.39
N THR A 170 3.04 -9.57 9.54
CA THR A 170 4.26 -9.52 10.37
C THR A 170 4.68 -10.91 10.80
N THR A 171 3.72 -11.71 11.29
CA THR A 171 3.93 -13.10 11.72
C THR A 171 4.32 -14.00 10.54
N ALA A 172 3.69 -13.83 9.38
CA ALA A 172 4.05 -14.58 8.18
C ALA A 172 5.49 -14.32 7.74
N CYS A 173 5.93 -13.06 7.80
CA CYS A 173 7.31 -12.68 7.52
C CYS A 173 8.29 -13.30 8.53
N GLU A 174 7.96 -13.28 9.82
CA GLU A 174 8.78 -13.90 10.88
C GLU A 174 8.91 -15.41 10.66
N ARG A 175 7.79 -16.12 10.42
CA ARG A 175 7.79 -17.57 10.12
C ARG A 175 8.54 -17.92 8.84
N TRP A 176 8.38 -17.12 7.80
CA TRP A 176 9.14 -17.32 6.57
C TRP A 176 10.64 -17.19 6.85
N MET A 177 11.04 -16.20 7.65
CA MET A 177 12.45 -15.98 7.98
C MET A 177 13.00 -17.07 8.91
N GLU A 178 12.21 -17.59 9.86
CA GLU A 178 12.56 -18.76 10.69
C GLU A 178 12.99 -19.95 9.82
N MET A 179 12.34 -20.19 8.68
CA MET A 179 12.65 -21.31 7.79
C MET A 179 13.76 -21.01 6.78
N ASN A 180 13.98 -19.74 6.43
CA ASN A 180 14.79 -19.34 5.27
C ASN A 180 16.07 -18.57 5.61
N LEU A 181 16.25 -18.12 6.86
CA LEU A 181 17.43 -17.35 7.27
C LEU A 181 18.74 -18.09 6.95
N VAL A 182 18.93 -19.28 7.54
CA VAL A 182 20.16 -20.06 7.38
C VAL A 182 20.32 -20.62 5.95
N PRO A 183 19.28 -21.19 5.32
CA PRO A 183 19.41 -21.75 3.96
C PRO A 183 19.69 -20.70 2.87
N LEU A 184 19.16 -19.47 3.00
CA LEU A 184 19.20 -18.50 1.91
C LEU A 184 20.23 -17.38 2.10
N MET A 185 20.69 -17.06 3.32
CA MET A 185 21.62 -15.92 3.53
C MET A 185 22.92 -16.06 2.73
N GLY A 186 23.43 -17.29 2.60
CA GLY A 186 24.64 -17.59 1.83
C GLY A 186 24.47 -17.57 0.31
N THR A 187 23.25 -17.41 -0.21
CA THR A 187 22.96 -17.40 -1.65
C THR A 187 22.18 -16.15 -2.10
N GLN A 188 21.54 -15.44 -1.18
CA GLN A 188 20.66 -14.31 -1.45
C GLN A 188 21.14 -13.03 -0.77
N ILE A 189 21.97 -12.25 -1.47
CA ILE A 189 22.53 -10.98 -0.94
C ILE A 189 21.46 -9.97 -0.50
N HIS A 190 20.24 -10.06 -1.06
CA HIS A 190 19.11 -9.21 -0.68
C HIS A 190 18.74 -9.30 0.80
N LEU A 191 18.99 -10.45 1.45
CA LEU A 191 18.71 -10.67 2.86
C LEU A 191 19.58 -9.81 3.79
N ARG A 192 20.67 -9.19 3.29
CA ARG A 192 21.40 -8.17 4.04
C ARG A 192 20.52 -6.97 4.40
N LYS A 193 19.47 -6.68 3.63
CA LYS A 193 18.64 -5.49 3.86
C LYS A 193 17.63 -5.69 5.00
N ILE A 194 17.62 -6.86 5.63
CA ILE A 194 16.73 -7.19 6.75
C ILE A 194 17.07 -6.35 7.97
N GLN A 195 16.02 -5.89 8.66
CA GLN A 195 16.16 -5.11 9.87
C GLN A 195 16.69 -5.94 11.03
N GLN A 196 17.50 -5.32 11.87
CA GLN A 196 18.07 -5.96 13.04
C GLN A 196 16.97 -6.48 13.98
N GLU A 197 15.85 -5.76 14.15
CA GLU A 197 14.76 -6.21 15.02
C GLU A 197 14.16 -7.55 14.56
N LEU A 198 13.90 -7.70 13.26
CA LEU A 198 13.40 -8.96 12.69
C LEU A 198 14.43 -10.09 12.87
N LEU A 199 15.70 -9.81 12.60
CA LEU A 199 16.76 -10.80 12.77
C LEU A 199 16.83 -11.29 14.22
N HIS A 200 16.82 -10.37 15.20
CA HIS A 200 16.87 -10.71 16.62
C HIS A 200 15.67 -11.57 17.06
N LYS A 201 14.47 -11.25 16.58
CA LYS A 201 13.28 -12.07 16.85
C LYS A 201 13.41 -13.49 16.31
N VAL A 202 13.87 -13.62 15.07
CA VAL A 202 14.05 -14.91 14.39
C VAL A 202 15.12 -15.74 15.10
N LEU A 203 16.23 -15.14 15.52
CA LEU A 203 17.30 -15.83 16.24
C LEU A 203 16.90 -16.33 17.62
N ARG A 204 15.95 -15.65 18.29
CA ARG A 204 15.40 -16.08 19.57
C ARG A 204 14.27 -17.09 19.44
N SER A 205 13.81 -17.35 18.21
CA SER A 205 12.69 -18.25 17.99
C SER A 205 13.14 -19.71 18.14
N PRO A 206 12.44 -20.53 18.95
CA PRO A 206 12.72 -21.96 19.02
C PRO A 206 12.35 -22.70 17.71
N ARG A 207 11.70 -22.02 16.77
CA ARG A 207 11.33 -22.56 15.45
C ARG A 207 12.35 -22.27 14.36
N LEU A 208 13.46 -21.58 14.69
CA LEU A 208 14.51 -21.28 13.73
C LEU A 208 15.06 -22.58 13.14
N PHE A 209 14.92 -22.72 11.82
CA PHE A 209 15.52 -23.81 11.08
C PHE A 209 17.02 -23.54 10.87
N THR A 210 17.84 -24.49 11.29
CA THR A 210 19.28 -24.50 11.02
C THR A 210 19.76 -25.93 10.77
N PHE A 211 20.76 -26.10 9.91
CA PHE A 211 21.41 -27.40 9.68
C PHE A 211 22.31 -27.80 10.85
N SER A 212 22.92 -26.82 11.53
CA SER A 212 23.67 -26.98 12.77
C SER A 212 23.95 -25.61 13.41
N GLU A 213 24.37 -25.60 14.68
CA GLU A 213 24.80 -24.35 15.34
C GLU A 213 25.94 -23.65 14.58
N PHE A 214 26.82 -24.41 13.94
CA PHE A 214 27.89 -23.87 13.13
C PHE A 214 27.39 -23.14 11.87
N HIS A 215 26.35 -23.65 11.20
CA HIS A 215 25.74 -22.95 10.06
C HIS A 215 25.05 -21.65 10.49
N LEU A 216 24.47 -21.65 11.69
CA LEU A 216 23.91 -20.44 12.27
C LEU A 216 24.99 -19.39 12.54
N LEU A 217 26.11 -19.78 13.17
CA LEU A 217 27.26 -18.89 13.39
C LEU A 217 27.79 -18.32 12.07
N LYS A 218 27.99 -19.16 11.04
CA LYS A 218 28.42 -18.73 9.71
C LYS A 218 27.46 -17.69 9.11
N THR A 219 26.16 -17.95 9.21
CA THR A 219 25.10 -17.06 8.72
C THR A 219 25.16 -15.70 9.41
N LEU A 220 25.38 -15.67 10.72
CA LEU A 220 25.49 -14.44 11.49
C LEU A 220 26.75 -13.64 11.15
N LEU A 221 27.91 -14.29 11.06
CA LEU A 221 29.16 -13.65 10.65
C LEU A 221 29.01 -13.04 9.25
N LEU A 222 28.41 -13.77 8.32
CA LEU A 222 28.13 -13.27 6.98
C LEU A 222 27.21 -12.06 7.01
N TRP A 223 26.10 -12.10 7.77
CA TRP A 223 25.18 -10.97 7.85
C TRP A 223 25.86 -9.73 8.44
N VAL A 224 26.63 -9.87 9.52
CA VAL A 224 27.39 -8.78 10.15
C VAL A 224 28.41 -8.20 9.17
N TYR A 225 29.18 -9.05 8.48
CA TYR A 225 30.11 -8.63 7.44
C TYR A 225 29.40 -7.80 6.37
N LEU A 226 28.24 -8.24 5.90
CA LEU A 226 27.46 -7.53 4.87
C LEU A 226 26.90 -6.18 5.37
N GLN A 227 26.59 -6.02 6.67
CA GLN A 227 26.21 -4.73 7.26
C GLN A 227 27.39 -3.75 7.35
N LEU A 228 28.58 -4.25 7.64
CA LEU A 228 29.78 -3.40 7.76
C LEU A 228 30.35 -3.04 6.39
N ASN A 229 30.10 -3.88 5.38
CA ASN A 229 30.59 -3.72 4.01
C ASN A 229 29.45 -3.43 3.02
N ASN A 230 28.76 -2.31 3.21
CA ASN A 230 27.55 -1.93 2.45
C ASN A 230 27.76 -1.80 0.93
N LYS A 231 28.99 -1.61 0.47
CA LYS A 231 29.35 -1.54 -0.96
C LYS A 231 29.43 -2.90 -1.65
N THR A 232 29.46 -3.99 -0.89
CA THR A 232 29.56 -5.36 -1.44
C THR A 232 28.32 -5.66 -2.30
N GLN A 233 28.51 -6.19 -3.51
CA GLN A 233 27.41 -6.50 -4.43
C GLN A 233 27.22 -7.99 -4.66
N THR A 234 28.18 -8.81 -4.24
CA THR A 234 28.18 -10.27 -4.36
C THR A 234 28.33 -10.91 -2.99
N ILE A 235 28.05 -12.21 -2.90
CA ILE A 235 28.24 -12.92 -1.63
C ILE A 235 29.72 -13.25 -1.49
N PRO A 236 30.38 -12.83 -0.39
CA PRO A 236 31.78 -13.14 -0.15
C PRO A 236 31.99 -14.63 0.12
N THR A 237 33.19 -15.13 -0.15
CA THR A 237 33.59 -16.47 0.27
C THR A 237 33.69 -16.56 1.79
N TYR A 238 33.58 -17.76 2.33
CA TYR A 238 33.69 -17.99 3.77
C TYR A 238 35.06 -17.54 4.32
N GLU A 239 36.14 -17.77 3.58
CA GLU A 239 37.50 -17.36 3.94
C GLU A 239 37.62 -15.84 4.03
N THR A 240 36.97 -15.10 3.12
CA THR A 240 36.96 -13.63 3.13
C THR A 240 36.28 -13.11 4.39
N VAL A 241 35.14 -13.72 4.76
CA VAL A 241 34.40 -13.34 5.98
C VAL A 241 35.23 -13.65 7.22
N LEU A 242 35.87 -14.83 7.31
CA LEU A 242 36.73 -15.16 8.44
C LEU A 242 37.93 -14.22 8.56
N ALA A 243 38.63 -13.94 7.44
CA ALA A 243 39.78 -13.04 7.43
C ALA A 243 39.43 -11.62 7.89
N PHE A 244 38.17 -11.20 7.76
CA PHE A 244 37.69 -9.91 8.28
C PHE A 244 37.57 -9.91 9.80
N PHE A 245 37.13 -11.01 10.42
CA PHE A 245 36.94 -11.11 11.89
C PHE A 245 38.18 -11.62 12.64
N SER A 246 39.17 -12.16 11.94
CA SER A 246 40.44 -12.62 12.52
C SER A 246 41.52 -11.53 12.63
N ARG A 247 41.16 -10.27 12.38
CA ARG A 247 42.02 -9.09 12.55
C ARG A 247 41.65 -8.35 13.82
#